data_AF-A0A843CBQ0-F1
#
_entry.id   AF-A0A843CBQ0-F1
#
_cell.length_a   1.000
_cell.length_b   1.000
_cell.length_c   1.000
_cell.angle_alpha   90.00
_cell.angle_beta   90.00
_cell.angle_gamma   90.00
#
_symmetry.space_group_name_H-M   'P 1'
#
loop_
_entity.id
_entity.type
_entity.pdbx_description
1 polymer ?
#
loop_
_entity_poly.entity_id
_entity_poly.type
_entity_poly.pdbx_seq_one_letter_code
_entity_poly.pdbx_strand_id
1 'polypeptide(L)'
;MLSMTVSSHQSYAQTDNTLNKIEGDNIKDDPISKKILKNIEIAKKQIADINESAKQKKEQQKIINEKRKLAQTNLNLELERLGKKYAEFTPVNAFKKFVLGVNATHQEIYWDQFHYLNTKITLAKDARDIVLKNGGTYREAMTEYNKYAKMSRVEMVNVIKNLNIKHNFANKDIQTYFDADAKLPRFEDDLKAPCYGCTSNISKVKSDTAGTKIVTVEKPVESLKTSQMKILKEKLTNIQKEFLDSKDRAKQKMMVQEMNDVLKQIQDLSKS
;
A
#
# COMPACT_ATOMS: atom_id res chain seq x y z
N MET A 1 -12.80 21.11 17.64
CA MET A 1 -11.79 22.08 17.16
C MET A 1 -11.83 23.28 18.08
N LEU A 2 -10.74 23.55 18.79
CA LEU A 2 -10.59 24.79 19.56
C LEU A 2 -10.10 25.87 18.60
N SER A 3 -10.95 26.84 18.32
CA SER A 3 -10.64 28.02 17.50
C SER A 3 -9.69 28.93 18.28
N MET A 4 -8.46 29.10 17.81
CA MET A 4 -7.55 30.13 18.31
C MET A 4 -7.82 31.42 17.56
N THR A 5 -8.56 32.32 18.20
CA THR A 5 -8.71 33.72 17.76
C THR A 5 -7.43 34.47 18.11
N VAL A 6 -6.59 34.73 17.12
CA VAL A 6 -5.46 35.67 17.23
C VAL A 6 -6.05 37.07 17.09
N SER A 7 -6.27 37.75 18.23
CA SER A 7 -6.68 39.15 18.24
C SER A 7 -5.47 40.02 17.91
N SER A 8 -5.40 40.52 16.68
CA SER A 8 -4.40 41.49 16.26
C SER A 8 -4.72 42.85 16.89
N HIS A 9 -4.06 43.20 17.99
CA HIS A 9 -4.09 44.58 18.48
C HIS A 9 -3.24 45.47 17.57
N GLN A 10 -3.90 46.34 16.81
CA GLN A 10 -3.23 47.46 16.16
C GLN A 10 -2.87 48.49 17.24
N SER A 11 -1.58 48.65 17.51
CA SER A 11 -1.05 49.71 18.36
C SER A 11 -0.88 50.98 17.52
N TYR A 12 -1.70 52.00 17.77
CA TYR A 12 -1.46 53.35 17.27
C TYR A 12 -0.44 54.04 18.16
N ALA A 13 0.77 54.28 17.65
CA ALA A 13 1.75 55.15 18.28
C ALA A 13 1.52 56.58 17.77
N GLN A 14 1.05 57.48 18.64
CA GLN A 14 1.02 58.90 18.36
C GLN A 14 2.45 59.44 18.49
N THR A 15 3.08 59.78 17.37
CA THR A 15 4.42 60.37 17.32
C THR A 15 4.34 61.87 17.52
N ASP A 16 4.29 62.32 18.77
CA ASP A 16 4.68 63.69 19.12
C ASP A 16 6.20 63.72 19.37
N ASN A 17 6.91 64.46 18.51
CA ASN A 17 8.38 64.46 18.38
C ASN A 17 9.11 65.36 19.39
N THR A 18 8.56 65.60 20.58
CA THR A 18 9.23 66.37 21.64
C THR A 18 9.77 65.45 22.73
N LEU A 19 10.91 64.80 22.45
CA LEU A 19 11.70 64.11 23.47
C LEU A 19 12.40 65.13 24.38
N ASN A 20 11.70 65.56 25.43
CA ASN A 20 12.34 66.28 26.54
C ASN A 20 13.18 65.27 27.34
N LYS A 21 14.51 65.37 27.22
CA LYS A 21 15.45 64.62 28.07
C LYS A 21 15.37 65.17 29.49
N ILE A 22 14.61 64.52 30.36
CA ILE A 22 14.57 64.82 31.79
C ILE A 22 15.77 64.13 32.43
N GLU A 23 16.72 64.89 32.99
CA GLU A 23 17.87 64.40 33.76
C GLU A 23 17.87 65.05 35.15
N GLY A 24 18.33 64.31 36.17
CA GLY A 24 18.41 64.79 37.56
C GLY A 24 17.07 64.72 38.32
N ASP A 25 17.12 64.95 39.64
CA ASP A 25 16.10 64.63 40.67
C ASP A 25 14.62 64.91 40.36
N ASN A 26 14.29 65.71 39.34
CA ASN A 26 12.91 65.95 38.86
C ASN A 26 12.16 64.70 38.34
N ILE A 27 12.87 63.62 37.98
CA ILE A 27 12.25 62.31 37.64
C ILE A 27 11.53 61.70 38.87
N LYS A 28 12.01 62.01 40.08
CA LYS A 28 11.45 61.49 41.33
C LYS A 28 10.27 62.31 41.83
N ASP A 29 9.92 63.43 41.21
CA ASP A 29 8.82 64.29 41.69
C ASP A 29 7.68 64.42 40.67
N ASP A 30 7.92 64.13 39.39
CA ASP A 30 6.86 64.06 38.38
C ASP A 30 6.00 62.78 38.51
N PRO A 31 4.67 62.90 38.75
CA PRO A 31 3.77 61.75 38.87
C PRO A 31 3.69 60.89 37.60
N ILE A 32 3.93 61.46 36.41
CA ILE A 32 3.95 60.71 35.16
C ILE A 32 5.21 59.85 35.09
N SER A 33 6.38 60.43 35.37
CA SER A 33 7.66 59.72 35.44
C SER A 33 7.67 58.60 36.48
N LYS A 34 7.08 58.80 37.67
CA LYS A 34 6.88 57.73 38.68
C LYS A 34 6.05 56.56 38.16
N LYS A 35 4.96 56.85 37.44
CA LYS A 35 4.07 55.83 36.89
C LYS A 35 4.78 55.01 35.79
N ILE A 36 5.57 55.68 34.94
CA ILE A 36 6.38 55.04 33.91
C ILE A 36 7.44 54.12 34.55
N LEU A 37 8.18 54.62 35.56
CA LEU A 37 9.18 53.82 36.27
C LEU A 37 8.58 52.60 36.96
N LYS A 38 7.43 52.76 37.64
CA LYS A 38 6.70 51.66 38.26
C LYS A 38 6.26 50.61 37.22
N ASN A 39 5.78 51.05 36.07
CA ASN A 39 5.38 50.13 34.99
C ASN A 39 6.58 49.40 34.37
N ILE A 40 7.72 50.07 34.21
CA ILE A 40 8.98 49.45 33.77
C ILE A 40 9.43 48.38 34.76
N GLU A 41 9.33 48.65 36.07
CA GLU A 41 9.68 47.68 37.11
C GLU A 41 8.75 46.45 37.09
N ILE A 42 7.44 46.67 36.95
CA ILE A 42 6.45 45.59 36.79
C ILE A 42 6.75 44.77 35.53
N ALA A 43 7.04 45.41 34.40
CA ALA A 43 7.38 44.73 33.15
C ALA A 43 8.67 43.92 33.27
N LYS A 44 9.71 44.47 33.93
CA LYS A 44 10.97 43.75 34.20
C LYS A 44 10.72 42.48 35.03
N LYS A 45 9.87 42.56 36.05
CA LYS A 45 9.49 41.39 36.87
C LYS A 45 8.74 40.35 36.04
N GLN A 46 7.76 40.77 35.24
CA GLN A 46 7.02 39.87 34.35
C GLN A 46 7.93 39.19 33.31
N ILE A 47 8.89 39.90 32.73
CA ILE A 47 9.87 39.33 31.79
C ILE A 47 10.78 38.32 32.49
N ALA A 48 11.22 38.61 33.72
CA ALA A 48 12.01 37.67 34.51
C ALA A 48 11.23 36.38 34.80
N ASP A 49 9.98 36.49 35.24
CA ASP A 49 9.09 35.34 35.54
C ASP A 49 8.80 34.51 34.27
N ILE A 50 8.56 35.16 33.12
CA ILE A 50 8.39 34.49 31.82
C ILE A 50 9.66 33.74 31.43
N ASN A 51 10.84 34.37 31.56
CA ASN A 51 12.11 33.75 31.24
C ASN A 51 12.43 32.55 32.14
N GLU A 52 12.11 32.64 33.43
CA GLU A 52 12.29 31.54 34.37
C GLU A 52 11.35 30.38 34.05
N SER A 53 10.06 30.64 33.82
CA SER A 53 9.10 29.60 33.42
C SER A 53 9.46 28.95 32.08
N ALA A 54 10.02 29.70 31.12
CA ALA A 54 10.50 29.18 29.85
C ALA A 54 11.73 28.28 30.04
N LYS A 55 12.67 28.65 30.93
CA LYS A 55 13.82 27.81 31.30
C LYS A 55 13.35 26.50 31.95
N GLN A 56 12.42 26.56 32.90
CA GLN A 56 11.86 25.38 33.56
C GLN A 56 11.16 24.46 32.55
N LYS A 57 10.32 25.00 31.65
CA LYS A 57 9.68 24.23 30.57
C LYS A 57 10.70 23.58 29.65
N LYS A 58 11.77 24.29 29.29
CA LYS A 58 12.85 23.74 28.44
C LYS A 58 13.55 22.57 29.12
N GLU A 59 13.83 22.69 30.41
CA GLU A 59 14.48 21.62 31.19
C GLU A 59 13.57 20.39 31.35
N GLN A 60 12.28 20.60 31.66
CA GLN A 60 11.29 19.53 31.67
C GLN A 60 11.18 18.85 30.30
N GLN A 61 11.20 19.61 29.20
CA GLN A 61 11.15 19.06 27.85
C GLN A 61 12.39 18.21 27.53
N LYS A 62 13.59 18.58 28.02
CA LYS A 62 14.78 17.74 27.89
C LYS A 62 14.61 16.41 28.60
N ILE A 63 14.17 16.43 29.86
CA ILE A 63 13.93 15.20 30.65
C ILE A 63 12.90 14.30 29.95
N ILE A 64 11.81 14.88 29.42
CA ILE A 64 10.80 14.13 28.65
C ILE A 64 11.42 13.51 27.40
N ASN A 65 12.25 14.25 26.66
CA ASN A 65 12.90 13.76 25.46
C ASN A 65 13.91 12.63 25.77
N GLU A 66 14.65 12.74 26.86
CA GLU A 66 15.55 11.68 27.34
C GLU A 66 14.78 10.41 27.70
N LYS A 67 13.67 10.54 28.45
CA LYS A 67 12.78 9.41 28.76
C LYS A 67 12.19 8.77 27.50
N ARG A 68 11.77 9.57 26.53
CA ARG A 68 11.28 9.08 25.21
C ARG A 68 12.38 8.33 24.46
N LYS A 69 13.60 8.85 24.45
CA LYS A 69 14.74 8.21 23.80
C LYS A 69 15.07 6.88 24.45
N LEU A 70 15.14 6.83 25.79
CA LEU A 70 15.36 5.60 26.54
C LEU A 70 14.26 4.56 26.28
N ALA A 71 12.99 4.98 26.32
CA ALA A 71 11.86 4.11 26.00
C ALA A 71 11.94 3.56 24.57
N GLN A 72 12.33 4.39 23.59
CA GLN A 72 12.52 3.95 22.21
C GLN A 72 13.66 2.95 22.08
N THR A 73 14.79 3.17 22.76
CA THR A 73 15.92 2.25 22.77
C THR A 73 15.52 0.90 23.37
N ASN A 74 14.85 0.91 24.53
CA ASN A 74 14.38 -0.32 25.18
C ASN A 74 13.37 -1.07 24.31
N LEU A 75 12.44 -0.35 23.68
CA LEU A 75 11.49 -0.93 22.73
C LEU A 75 12.22 -1.58 21.55
N ASN A 76 13.18 -0.89 20.94
CA ASN A 76 13.94 -1.44 19.81
C ASN A 76 14.71 -2.71 20.20
N LEU A 77 15.31 -2.73 21.39
CA LEU A 77 16.01 -3.91 21.91
C LEU A 77 15.07 -5.09 22.14
N GLU A 78 13.90 -4.85 22.74
CA GLU A 78 12.91 -5.91 22.94
C GLU A 78 12.33 -6.41 21.60
N LEU A 79 12.10 -5.53 20.64
CA LEU A 79 11.69 -5.91 19.28
C LEU A 79 12.74 -6.78 18.60
N GLU A 80 14.03 -6.47 18.75
CA GLU A 80 15.10 -7.30 18.21
C GLU A 80 15.14 -8.67 18.90
N ARG A 81 14.99 -8.72 20.23
CA ARG A 81 14.96 -9.96 21.00
C ARG A 81 13.78 -10.85 20.58
N LEU A 82 12.59 -10.26 20.44
CA LEU A 82 11.40 -10.95 19.94
C LEU A 82 11.61 -11.43 18.50
N GLY A 83 12.20 -10.61 17.64
CA GLY A 83 12.54 -10.96 16.27
C GLY A 83 13.44 -12.19 16.18
N LYS A 84 14.47 -12.27 17.03
CA LYS A 84 15.36 -13.45 17.12
C LYS A 84 14.63 -14.68 17.66
N LYS A 85 13.88 -14.52 18.76
CA LYS A 85 13.14 -15.62 19.40
C LYS A 85 12.12 -16.26 18.45
N TYR A 86 11.46 -15.46 17.62
CA TYR A 86 10.41 -15.92 16.71
C TYR A 86 10.87 -15.93 15.25
N ALA A 87 12.19 -15.92 14.99
CA ALA A 87 12.73 -15.88 13.64
C ALA A 87 12.17 -17.00 12.76
N GLU A 88 12.01 -18.20 13.31
CA GLU A 88 11.47 -19.36 12.58
C GLU A 88 10.00 -19.24 12.18
N PHE A 89 9.23 -18.39 12.88
CA PHE A 89 7.82 -18.13 12.62
C PHE A 89 7.60 -16.92 11.72
N THR A 90 8.68 -16.31 11.22
CA THR A 90 8.55 -15.31 10.17
C THR A 90 7.93 -15.94 8.93
N PRO A 91 7.10 -15.21 8.15
CA PRO A 91 6.45 -15.78 6.97
C PRO A 91 7.41 -16.47 6.01
N VAL A 92 8.61 -15.90 5.83
CA VAL A 92 9.66 -16.47 4.96
C VAL A 92 10.20 -17.79 5.51
N ASN A 93 10.53 -17.86 6.80
CA ASN A 93 11.10 -19.08 7.38
C ASN A 93 10.06 -20.19 7.53
N ALA A 94 8.82 -19.84 7.89
CA ALA A 94 7.71 -20.76 7.91
C ALA A 94 7.43 -21.32 6.51
N PHE A 95 7.41 -20.46 5.49
CA PHE A 95 7.20 -20.88 4.10
C PHE A 95 8.37 -21.73 3.58
N LYS A 96 9.62 -21.39 3.93
CA LYS A 96 10.79 -22.21 3.61
C LYS A 96 10.64 -23.64 4.15
N LYS A 97 10.19 -23.81 5.40
CA LYS A 97 9.94 -25.14 5.99
C LYS A 97 8.88 -25.92 5.19
N PHE A 98 7.83 -25.25 4.72
CA PHE A 98 6.83 -25.86 3.84
C PHE A 98 7.43 -26.30 2.49
N VAL A 99 8.16 -25.42 1.81
CA VAL A 99 8.73 -25.71 0.48
C VAL A 99 9.77 -26.84 0.53
N LEU A 100 10.50 -27.01 1.62
CA LEU A 100 11.42 -28.14 1.81
C LEU A 100 10.73 -29.52 1.71
N GLY A 101 9.44 -29.61 2.05
CA GLY A 101 8.64 -30.83 1.91
C GLY A 101 8.07 -31.07 0.51
N VAL A 102 8.22 -30.10 -0.40
CA VAL A 102 7.74 -30.18 -1.78
C VAL A 102 8.83 -30.77 -2.67
N ASN A 103 8.43 -31.55 -3.68
CA ASN A 103 9.34 -32.06 -4.71
C ASN A 103 10.15 -30.92 -5.34
N ALA A 104 11.47 -31.10 -5.46
CA ALA A 104 12.42 -30.09 -5.94
C ALA A 104 12.00 -29.43 -7.27
N THR A 105 11.41 -30.19 -8.19
CA THR A 105 10.94 -29.68 -9.48
C THR A 105 9.88 -28.58 -9.34
N HIS A 106 9.09 -28.58 -8.26
CA HIS A 106 7.98 -27.66 -8.04
C HIS A 106 8.30 -26.54 -7.03
N GLN A 107 9.47 -26.52 -6.40
CA GLN A 107 9.75 -25.57 -5.33
C GLN A 107 9.75 -24.11 -5.80
N GLU A 108 10.28 -23.85 -6.99
CA GLU A 108 10.43 -22.50 -7.53
C GLU A 108 9.08 -21.82 -7.82
N ILE A 109 8.07 -22.55 -8.31
CA ILE A 109 6.74 -21.98 -8.51
C ILE A 109 6.08 -21.57 -7.19
N TYR A 110 6.28 -22.32 -6.11
CA TYR A 110 5.78 -21.96 -4.79
C TYR A 110 6.50 -20.71 -4.25
N TRP A 111 7.81 -20.61 -4.43
CA TRP A 111 8.57 -19.41 -4.07
C TRP A 111 8.07 -18.17 -4.81
N ASP A 112 7.86 -18.25 -6.12
CA ASP A 112 7.33 -17.14 -6.89
C ASP A 112 5.91 -16.72 -6.45
N GLN A 113 5.03 -17.69 -6.15
CA GLN A 113 3.70 -17.39 -5.58
C GLN A 113 3.82 -16.65 -4.25
N PHE A 114 4.70 -17.12 -3.37
CA PHE A 114 4.95 -16.47 -2.09
C PHE A 114 5.53 -15.06 -2.27
N HIS A 115 6.50 -14.87 -3.16
CA HIS A 115 7.10 -13.56 -3.43
C HIS A 115 6.07 -12.57 -3.97
N TYR A 116 5.16 -13.01 -4.85
CA TYR A 116 4.08 -12.18 -5.35
C TYR A 116 3.16 -11.70 -4.21
N LEU A 117 2.68 -12.62 -3.38
CA LEU A 117 1.82 -12.30 -2.23
C LEU A 117 2.55 -11.42 -1.20
N ASN A 118 3.80 -11.73 -0.89
CA ASN A 118 4.59 -10.97 0.07
C ASN A 118 4.84 -9.54 -0.42
N THR A 119 5.05 -9.33 -1.72
CA THR A 119 5.17 -7.99 -2.32
C THR A 119 3.87 -7.21 -2.16
N LYS A 120 2.71 -7.80 -2.49
CA LYS A 120 1.40 -7.15 -2.28
C LYS A 120 1.17 -6.75 -0.82
N ILE A 121 1.46 -7.65 0.12
CA ILE A 121 1.34 -7.37 1.56
C ILE A 121 2.30 -6.27 2.01
N THR A 122 3.51 -6.23 1.45
CA THR A 122 4.48 -5.16 1.74
C THR A 122 3.96 -3.81 1.25
N LEU A 123 3.45 -3.73 0.03
CA LEU A 123 2.84 -2.51 -0.53
C LEU A 123 1.61 -2.06 0.27
N ALA A 124 0.80 -3.01 0.74
CA ALA A 124 -0.33 -2.71 1.60
C ALA A 124 0.08 -2.13 2.95
N LYS A 125 1.14 -2.66 3.58
CA LYS A 125 1.72 -2.10 4.81
C LYS A 125 2.27 -0.70 4.56
N ASP A 126 3.00 -0.49 3.46
CA ASP A 126 3.54 0.83 3.10
C ASP A 126 2.42 1.87 2.91
N ALA A 127 1.32 1.50 2.22
CA ALA A 127 0.17 2.38 2.02
C ALA A 127 -0.53 2.74 3.33
N ARG A 128 -0.75 1.75 4.21
CA ARG A 128 -1.29 1.96 5.56
C ARG A 128 -0.42 2.91 6.37
N ASP A 129 0.88 2.68 6.38
CA ASP A 129 1.84 3.44 7.20
C ASP A 129 1.94 4.90 6.74
N ILE A 130 1.77 5.18 5.44
CA ILE A 130 1.67 6.55 4.92
C ILE A 130 0.45 7.28 5.51
N VAL A 131 -0.73 6.64 5.53
CA VAL A 131 -1.93 7.25 6.10
C VAL A 131 -1.75 7.55 7.59
N LEU A 132 -1.18 6.61 8.35
CA LEU A 132 -0.92 6.79 9.77
C LEU A 132 0.10 7.91 10.04
N LYS A 133 1.17 7.99 9.25
CA LYS A 133 2.19 9.05 9.36
C LYS A 133 1.62 10.44 9.06
N ASN A 134 0.63 10.53 8.17
CA ASN A 134 -0.03 11.79 7.81
C ASN A 134 -1.17 12.17 8.77
N GLY A 135 -1.33 11.46 9.89
CA GLY A 135 -2.35 11.76 10.90
C GLY A 135 -3.75 11.21 10.57
N GLY A 136 -3.86 10.33 9.58
CA GLY A 136 -5.12 9.66 9.23
C GLY A 136 -5.58 8.66 10.30
N THR A 137 -6.87 8.34 10.28
CA THR A 137 -7.49 7.40 11.22
C THR A 137 -7.11 5.95 10.89
N TYR A 138 -7.23 5.06 11.89
CA TYR A 138 -7.02 3.62 11.68
C TYR A 138 -7.92 3.04 10.58
N ARG A 139 -9.18 3.51 10.49
CA ARG A 139 -10.15 3.06 9.46
C ARG A 139 -9.70 3.43 8.05
N GLU A 140 -9.18 4.64 7.86
CA GLU A 140 -8.64 5.08 6.56
C GLU A 140 -7.38 4.29 6.20
N ALA A 141 -6.48 4.10 7.17
CA ALA A 141 -5.25 3.34 6.96
C ALA A 141 -5.55 1.87 6.58
N MET A 142 -6.55 1.25 7.21
CA MET A 142 -6.98 -0.11 6.89
C MET A 142 -7.72 -0.20 5.55
N THR A 143 -8.42 0.87 5.15
CA THR A 143 -9.05 0.95 3.82
C THR A 143 -7.99 0.92 2.73
N GLU A 144 -6.93 1.72 2.87
CA GLU A 144 -5.78 1.69 1.96
C GLU A 144 -5.04 0.35 2.02
N TYR A 145 -4.81 -0.22 3.21
CA TYR A 145 -4.24 -1.57 3.33
C TYR A 145 -5.01 -2.60 2.47
N ASN A 146 -6.33 -2.68 2.66
CA ASN A 146 -7.18 -3.63 1.97
C ASN A 146 -7.17 -3.42 0.44
N LYS A 147 -7.06 -2.17 -0.02
CA LYS A 147 -6.99 -1.83 -1.44
C LYS A 147 -5.77 -2.45 -2.14
N TYR A 148 -4.63 -2.50 -1.47
CA TYR A 148 -3.38 -3.08 -2.02
C TYR A 148 -3.24 -4.58 -1.69
N ALA A 149 -3.76 -5.02 -0.55
CA ALA A 149 -3.69 -6.42 -0.12
C ALA A 149 -4.64 -7.34 -0.89
N LYS A 150 -5.81 -6.83 -1.32
CA LYS A 150 -6.80 -7.64 -2.05
C LYS A 150 -6.19 -8.20 -3.35
N MET A 151 -6.56 -9.44 -3.65
CA MET A 151 -6.27 -10.10 -4.92
C MET A 151 -7.58 -10.59 -5.51
N SER A 152 -7.90 -10.15 -6.73
CA SER A 152 -9.12 -10.64 -7.39
C SER A 152 -8.91 -12.06 -7.93
N ARG A 153 -10.00 -12.79 -8.20
CA ARG A 153 -9.92 -14.12 -8.82
C ARG A 153 -9.20 -14.06 -10.18
N VAL A 154 -9.51 -13.06 -11.00
CA VAL A 154 -8.89 -12.87 -12.34
C VAL A 154 -7.38 -12.64 -12.20
N GLU A 155 -6.98 -11.81 -11.25
CA GLU A 155 -5.56 -11.56 -10.94
C GLU A 155 -4.85 -12.85 -10.54
N MET A 156 -5.43 -13.61 -9.61
CA MET A 156 -4.89 -14.89 -9.13
C MET A 156 -4.73 -15.91 -10.26
N VAL A 157 -5.76 -16.07 -11.10
CA VAL A 157 -5.74 -16.97 -12.27
C VAL A 157 -4.62 -16.59 -13.22
N ASN A 158 -4.47 -15.30 -13.54
CA ASN A 158 -3.42 -14.82 -14.44
C ASN A 158 -2.02 -15.05 -13.86
N VAL A 159 -1.82 -14.78 -12.56
CA VAL A 159 -0.53 -15.05 -11.89
C VAL A 159 -0.20 -16.54 -11.97
N ILE A 160 -1.12 -17.42 -11.62
CA ILE A 160 -0.91 -18.88 -11.67
C ILE A 160 -0.61 -19.33 -13.10
N LYS A 161 -1.37 -18.85 -14.09
CA LYS A 161 -1.12 -19.13 -15.51
C LYS A 161 0.29 -18.74 -15.93
N ASN A 162 0.72 -17.52 -15.59
CA ASN A 162 2.05 -17.03 -15.95
C ASN A 162 3.16 -17.82 -15.27
N LEU A 163 2.98 -18.21 -14.00
CA LEU A 163 3.95 -19.02 -13.27
C LEU A 163 4.05 -20.44 -13.82
N ASN A 164 2.93 -21.06 -14.20
CA ASN A 164 2.95 -22.37 -14.85
C ASN A 164 3.69 -22.33 -16.19
N ILE A 165 3.55 -21.25 -16.95
CA ILE A 165 4.32 -21.04 -18.19
C ILE A 165 5.80 -20.82 -17.88
N LYS A 166 6.12 -19.94 -16.92
CA LYS A 166 7.50 -19.61 -16.51
C LYS A 166 8.29 -20.86 -16.08
N HIS A 167 7.65 -21.77 -15.36
CA HIS A 167 8.26 -22.98 -14.82
C HIS A 167 8.04 -24.23 -15.67
N ASN A 168 7.58 -24.08 -16.91
CA ASN A 168 7.36 -25.17 -17.87
C ASN A 168 6.35 -26.25 -17.43
N PHE A 169 5.43 -25.93 -16.51
CA PHE A 169 4.32 -26.81 -16.14
C PHE A 169 3.15 -26.73 -17.13
N ALA A 170 3.10 -25.68 -17.94
CA ALA A 170 2.18 -25.55 -19.05
C ALA A 170 2.81 -24.73 -20.17
N ASN A 171 2.36 -24.95 -21.40
CA ASN A 171 2.68 -24.07 -22.52
C ASN A 171 1.56 -23.04 -22.73
N LYS A 172 1.86 -22.00 -23.50
CA LYS A 172 0.92 -20.90 -23.77
C LYS A 172 -0.36 -21.41 -24.43
N ASP A 173 -0.24 -22.39 -25.32
CA ASP A 173 -1.34 -22.97 -26.08
C ASP A 173 -2.30 -23.74 -25.17
N ILE A 174 -1.81 -24.60 -24.26
CA ILE A 174 -2.67 -25.30 -23.29
C ILE A 174 -3.39 -24.29 -22.39
N GLN A 175 -2.72 -23.21 -22.01
CA GLN A 175 -3.30 -22.14 -21.20
C GLN A 175 -4.33 -21.27 -21.96
N THR A 176 -4.54 -21.49 -23.26
CA THR A 176 -5.65 -20.86 -24.00
C THR A 176 -6.95 -21.63 -23.90
N TYR A 177 -6.92 -22.91 -23.51
CA TYR A 177 -8.12 -23.71 -23.37
C TYR A 177 -8.97 -23.35 -22.15
N PHE A 178 -8.40 -22.64 -21.18
CA PHE A 178 -9.12 -22.21 -19.98
C PHE A 178 -9.91 -20.92 -20.26
N ASP A 179 -11.14 -20.88 -19.78
CA ASP A 179 -11.99 -19.70 -19.83
C ASP A 179 -11.57 -18.64 -18.78
N ALA A 180 -12.34 -17.55 -18.70
CA ALA A 180 -12.07 -16.44 -17.78
C ALA A 180 -12.08 -16.84 -16.29
N ASP A 181 -12.73 -17.96 -15.95
CA ASP A 181 -12.85 -18.49 -14.59
C ASP A 181 -11.83 -19.59 -14.28
N ALA A 182 -10.88 -19.82 -15.19
CA ALA A 182 -9.93 -20.92 -15.18
C ALA A 182 -10.58 -22.30 -15.27
N LYS A 183 -11.69 -22.43 -15.99
CA LYS A 183 -12.36 -23.71 -16.26
C LYS A 183 -12.12 -24.13 -17.69
N LEU A 184 -12.04 -25.46 -17.89
CA LEU A 184 -12.10 -26.02 -19.22
C LEU A 184 -13.55 -26.00 -19.73
N PRO A 185 -13.77 -25.77 -21.05
CA PRO A 185 -15.08 -25.90 -21.65
C PRO A 185 -15.65 -27.29 -21.36
N ARG A 186 -16.90 -27.33 -20.91
CA ARG A 186 -17.61 -28.60 -20.71
C ARG A 186 -18.24 -29.01 -22.03
N PHE A 187 -18.03 -30.27 -22.40
CA PHE A 187 -18.65 -30.88 -23.57
C PHE A 187 -19.63 -31.93 -23.06
N GLU A 188 -20.87 -31.90 -23.57
CA GLU A 188 -21.88 -32.93 -23.27
C GLU A 188 -21.55 -34.29 -23.91
N ASP A 189 -20.71 -34.27 -24.95
CA ASP A 189 -20.24 -35.45 -25.66
C ASP A 189 -18.71 -35.48 -25.61
N ASP A 190 -18.16 -36.46 -24.90
CA ASP A 190 -16.72 -36.66 -24.74
C ASP A 190 -15.98 -36.80 -26.07
N LEU A 191 -16.67 -37.22 -27.15
CA LEU A 191 -16.08 -37.28 -28.49
C LEU A 191 -15.88 -35.92 -29.16
N LYS A 192 -16.62 -34.90 -28.69
CA LYS A 192 -16.48 -33.52 -29.15
C LYS A 192 -15.50 -32.73 -28.30
N ALA A 193 -15.06 -33.29 -27.17
CA ALA A 193 -14.03 -32.67 -26.35
C ALA A 193 -12.68 -32.71 -27.10
N PRO A 194 -12.02 -31.56 -27.30
CA PRO A 194 -10.69 -31.52 -27.89
C PRO A 194 -9.70 -32.18 -26.93
N CYS A 195 -8.72 -32.91 -27.48
CA CYS A 195 -7.63 -33.45 -26.67
C CYS A 195 -6.67 -32.31 -26.31
N TYR A 196 -6.68 -31.90 -25.05
CA TYR A 196 -5.87 -30.79 -24.56
C TYR A 196 -4.39 -31.16 -24.54
N GLY A 197 -3.62 -30.66 -25.51
CA GLY A 197 -2.18 -30.95 -25.63
C GLY A 197 -1.85 -32.20 -26.43
N CYS A 198 -2.78 -32.72 -27.25
CA CYS A 198 -2.56 -33.85 -28.14
C CYS A 198 -2.79 -33.44 -29.60
N THR A 199 -2.15 -34.14 -30.54
CA THR A 199 -2.34 -33.93 -31.98
C THR A 199 -3.54 -34.69 -32.56
N SER A 200 -4.21 -35.51 -31.75
CA SER A 200 -5.30 -36.39 -32.18
C SER A 200 -6.56 -36.14 -31.35
N ASN A 201 -7.73 -36.21 -32.00
CA ASN A 201 -9.02 -36.14 -31.31
C ASN A 201 -9.25 -37.41 -30.47
N ILE A 202 -9.98 -37.26 -29.37
CA ILE A 202 -10.36 -38.40 -28.52
C ILE A 202 -11.16 -39.37 -29.38
N SER A 203 -10.57 -40.53 -29.63
CA SER A 203 -11.21 -41.62 -30.37
C SER A 203 -11.76 -42.59 -29.35
N LYS A 204 -13.02 -43.05 -29.50
CA LYS A 204 -13.47 -44.22 -28.73
C LYS A 204 -12.49 -45.36 -29.01
N VAL A 205 -12.07 -46.08 -27.97
CA VAL A 205 -11.53 -47.43 -28.15
C VAL A 205 -12.55 -48.17 -29.02
N LYS A 206 -12.10 -48.70 -30.16
CA LYS A 206 -12.99 -49.29 -31.17
C LYS A 206 -13.90 -50.33 -30.52
N SER A 207 -15.17 -49.97 -30.39
CA SER A 207 -16.29 -50.90 -30.42
C SER A 207 -17.06 -50.51 -31.68
N ASP A 208 -17.07 -51.43 -32.63
CA ASP A 208 -17.72 -51.27 -33.93
C ASP A 208 -19.19 -50.88 -33.77
N THR A 209 -19.59 -49.67 -34.21
CA THR A 209 -20.73 -49.48 -35.13
C THR A 209 -20.88 -48.02 -35.55
N ALA A 210 -21.35 -47.86 -36.79
CA ALA A 210 -21.34 -46.67 -37.64
C ALA A 210 -22.33 -45.55 -37.27
N GLY A 211 -22.06 -44.34 -37.80
CA GLY A 211 -23.10 -43.31 -37.97
C GLY A 211 -22.60 -41.87 -37.91
N THR A 212 -21.97 -41.39 -38.98
CA THR A 212 -21.55 -39.99 -39.12
C THR A 212 -22.73 -39.11 -39.59
N LYS A 213 -23.00 -38.00 -38.89
CA LYS A 213 -23.54 -36.77 -39.49
C LYS A 213 -22.71 -35.58 -39.01
N ILE A 214 -22.09 -34.88 -39.96
CA ILE A 214 -21.29 -33.68 -39.74
C ILE A 214 -22.24 -32.49 -39.69
N VAL A 215 -22.24 -31.76 -38.57
CA VAL A 215 -22.81 -30.41 -38.49
C VAL A 215 -21.63 -29.46 -38.38
N THR A 216 -21.49 -28.59 -39.38
CA THR A 216 -20.52 -27.50 -39.40
C THR A 216 -20.91 -26.49 -38.33
N VAL A 217 -20.11 -26.37 -37.27
CA VAL A 217 -20.27 -25.31 -36.27
C VAL A 217 -19.53 -24.08 -36.77
N GLU A 218 -20.29 -23.04 -37.10
CA GLU A 218 -19.74 -21.72 -37.37
C GLU A 218 -19.00 -21.20 -36.14
N LYS A 219 -17.79 -20.69 -36.38
CA LYS A 219 -16.95 -19.97 -35.42
C LYS A 219 -17.79 -18.90 -34.73
N PRO A 220 -17.76 -18.76 -33.39
CA PRO A 220 -18.50 -17.68 -32.73
C PRO A 220 -17.97 -16.35 -33.26
N VAL A 221 -18.86 -15.52 -33.78
CA VAL A 221 -18.55 -14.13 -34.13
C VAL A 221 -18.08 -13.43 -32.85
N GLU A 222 -16.81 -13.04 -32.84
CA GLU A 222 -16.17 -12.41 -31.69
C GLU A 222 -16.83 -11.04 -31.45
N SER A 223 -17.63 -10.95 -30.39
CA SER A 223 -18.33 -9.71 -30.06
C SER A 223 -17.32 -8.64 -29.64
N LEU A 224 -17.63 -7.36 -29.90
CA LEU A 224 -16.79 -6.22 -29.53
C LEU A 224 -16.36 -6.24 -28.05
N LYS A 225 -17.24 -6.73 -27.16
CA LYS A 225 -16.96 -6.96 -25.73
C LYS A 225 -15.86 -8.00 -25.51
N THR A 226 -15.84 -9.07 -26.29
CA THR A 226 -14.84 -10.14 -26.22
C THR A 226 -13.45 -9.62 -26.60
N SER A 227 -13.37 -8.79 -27.65
CA SER A 227 -12.10 -8.17 -28.08
C SER A 227 -11.58 -7.15 -27.05
N GLN A 228 -12.44 -6.31 -26.47
CA GLN A 228 -12.05 -5.38 -25.40
C GLN A 228 -11.57 -6.11 -24.15
N MET A 229 -12.26 -7.19 -23.77
CA MET A 229 -11.86 -8.03 -22.63
C MET A 229 -10.51 -8.69 -22.86
N LYS A 230 -10.20 -9.13 -24.09
CA LYS A 230 -8.90 -9.69 -24.46
C LYS A 230 -7.78 -8.66 -24.31
N ILE A 231 -7.97 -7.43 -24.80
CA ILE A 231 -7.00 -6.33 -24.69
C ILE A 231 -6.71 -6.01 -23.21
N LEU A 232 -7.74 -5.88 -22.37
CA LEU A 232 -7.56 -5.58 -20.95
C LEU A 232 -6.84 -6.72 -20.20
N LYS A 233 -7.10 -7.98 -20.57
CA LYS A 233 -6.39 -9.14 -20.00
C LYS A 233 -4.92 -9.19 -20.42
N GLU A 234 -4.61 -8.88 -21.68
CA GLU A 234 -3.23 -8.75 -22.16
C GLU A 234 -2.50 -7.62 -21.45
N LYS A 235 -3.16 -6.45 -21.29
CA LYS A 235 -2.62 -5.33 -20.52
C LYS A 235 -2.32 -5.72 -19.08
N LEU A 236 -3.27 -6.38 -18.40
CA LEU A 236 -3.09 -6.88 -17.03
C LEU A 236 -1.90 -7.85 -16.94
N THR A 237 -1.77 -8.75 -17.92
CA THR A 237 -0.68 -9.73 -17.99
C THR A 237 0.68 -9.03 -18.10
N ASN A 238 0.78 -8.01 -18.95
CA ASN A 238 2.02 -7.25 -19.13
C ASN A 238 2.40 -6.48 -17.85
N ILE A 239 1.44 -5.80 -17.22
CA ILE A 239 1.68 -5.09 -15.95
C ILE A 239 2.14 -6.06 -14.85
N GLN A 240 1.51 -7.24 -14.76
CA GLN A 240 1.90 -8.27 -13.79
C GLN A 240 3.32 -8.80 -14.04
N LYS A 241 3.71 -9.00 -15.30
CA LYS A 241 5.06 -9.42 -15.66
C LYS A 241 6.09 -8.35 -15.28
N GLU A 242 5.84 -7.10 -15.66
CA GLU A 242 6.73 -6.00 -15.28
C GLU A 242 6.80 -5.78 -13.77
N PHE A 243 5.71 -6.03 -13.05
CA PHE A 243 5.68 -5.95 -11.59
C PHE A 243 6.60 -6.99 -10.94
N LEU A 244 6.60 -8.21 -11.46
CA LEU A 244 7.47 -9.30 -11.00
C LEU A 244 8.95 -9.02 -11.32
N ASP A 245 9.22 -8.44 -12.48
CA ASP A 245 10.59 -8.16 -12.93
C ASP A 245 11.18 -6.88 -12.30
N SER A 246 10.33 -5.96 -11.85
CA SER A 246 10.76 -4.67 -11.27
C SER A 246 11.29 -4.83 -9.84
N LYS A 247 12.43 -4.18 -9.55
CA LYS A 247 12.98 -4.03 -8.18
C LYS A 247 12.64 -2.68 -7.54
N ASP A 248 12.03 -1.77 -8.30
CA ASP A 248 11.67 -0.43 -7.83
C ASP A 248 10.27 -0.42 -7.20
N ARG A 249 10.22 -0.09 -5.91
CA ARG A 249 8.99 -0.03 -5.10
C ARG A 249 8.02 1.05 -5.55
N ALA A 250 8.50 2.21 -6.00
CA ALA A 250 7.63 3.29 -6.48
C ALA A 250 6.92 2.85 -7.76
N LYS A 251 7.68 2.24 -8.69
CA LYS A 251 7.15 1.66 -9.91
C LYS A 251 6.15 0.53 -9.63
N GLN A 252 6.47 -0.38 -8.71
CA GLN A 252 5.56 -1.46 -8.29
C GLN A 252 4.25 -0.93 -7.69
N LYS A 253 4.29 0.16 -6.91
CA LYS A 253 3.08 0.78 -6.35
C LYS A 253 2.17 1.36 -7.42
N MET A 254 2.75 2.03 -8.43
CA MET A 254 2.00 2.52 -9.59
C MET A 254 1.37 1.37 -10.38
N MET A 255 2.14 0.30 -10.62
CA MET A 255 1.65 -0.89 -11.30
C MET A 255 0.47 -1.53 -10.56
N VAL A 256 0.46 -1.57 -9.22
CA VAL A 256 -0.70 -2.09 -8.47
C VAL A 256 -1.94 -1.21 -8.62
N GLN A 257 -1.78 0.11 -8.72
CA GLN A 257 -2.91 0.99 -9.03
C GLN A 257 -3.44 0.69 -10.43
N GLU A 258 -2.55 0.61 -11.41
CA GLU A 258 -2.93 0.29 -12.79
C GLU A 258 -3.59 -1.09 -12.91
N MET A 259 -3.07 -2.11 -12.23
CA MET A 259 -3.68 -3.44 -12.15
C MET A 259 -5.10 -3.36 -11.58
N ASN A 260 -5.29 -2.61 -10.49
CA ASN A 260 -6.62 -2.44 -9.88
C ASN A 260 -7.60 -1.75 -10.82
N ASP A 261 -7.15 -0.75 -11.59
CA ASP A 261 -7.98 -0.04 -12.55
C ASP A 261 -8.37 -0.93 -13.72
N VAL A 262 -7.43 -1.70 -14.27
CA VAL A 262 -7.70 -2.68 -15.32
C VAL A 262 -8.63 -3.78 -14.83
N LEU A 263 -8.44 -4.29 -13.61
CA LEU A 263 -9.34 -5.27 -12.99
C LEU A 263 -10.76 -4.74 -12.81
N LYS A 264 -10.90 -3.47 -12.43
CA LYS A 264 -12.21 -2.82 -12.32
C LYS A 264 -12.91 -2.75 -13.68
N GLN A 265 -12.18 -2.35 -14.74
CA GLN A 265 -12.72 -2.32 -16.10
C GLN A 265 -13.15 -3.71 -16.59
N ILE A 266 -12.36 -4.75 -16.30
CA ILE A 266 -12.74 -6.14 -16.61
C ILE A 266 -14.02 -6.55 -15.87
N GLN A 267 -14.15 -6.19 -14.59
CA GLN A 267 -15.35 -6.49 -13.81
C GLN A 267 -16.59 -5.78 -14.37
N ASP A 268 -16.46 -4.52 -14.75
CA ASP A 268 -17.56 -3.73 -15.30
C ASP A 268 -18.02 -4.29 -16.65
N LEU A 269 -17.09 -4.72 -17.52
CA LEU A 269 -17.40 -5.38 -18.79
C LEU A 269 -18.02 -6.77 -18.63
N SER A 270 -17.74 -7.47 -17.53
CA SER A 270 -18.34 -8.79 -17.25
C SER A 270 -19.78 -8.72 -16.74
N LYS A 271 -20.20 -7.56 -16.20
CA LYS A 271 -21.54 -7.34 -15.62
C LYS A 271 -22.55 -6.75 -16.62
N SER A 272 -22.07 -6.24 -17.77
CA SER A 272 -22.87 -5.60 -18.82
C SER A 272 -23.17 -6.55 -19.97
#